data_AF-A0A1S9UIP4-F1
#
_entry.id   AF-A0A1S9UIP4-F1
#
_cell.length_a   1.000
_cell.length_b   1.000
_cell.length_c   1.000
_cell.angle_alpha   90.00
_cell.angle_beta   90.00
_cell.angle_gamma   90.00
#
_symmetry.space_group_name_H-M   'P 1'
#
loop_
_entity.id
_entity.type
_entity.pdbx_description
1 polymer ?
#
loop_
_entity_poly.entity_id
_entity_poly.type
_entity_poly.pdbx_seq_one_letter_code
_entity_poly.pdbx_strand_id
1 'polypeptide(L)'
;MKRKIVIISDIYGNSHALKAVLKDISRRKVEMIINLGDSVYGPLDPLGTIEILMSNEMIHIKGRLLYSELLFLFWVDIELYKNKML
;
A
#
# COMPACT_ATOMS: atom_id res chain seq x y z
N MET A 1 26.18 4.12 -13.48
CA MET A 1 24.80 4.26 -14.01
C MET A 1 23.95 5.00 -12.99
N LYS A 2 23.03 5.88 -13.42
CA LYS A 2 22.10 6.56 -12.50
C LYS A 2 20.93 5.63 -12.20
N ARG A 3 20.71 5.29 -10.92
CA ARG A 3 19.53 4.53 -10.48
C ARG A 3 18.31 5.43 -10.42
N LYS A 4 17.16 4.94 -10.90
CA LYS A 4 15.89 5.65 -10.78
C LYS A 4 14.99 4.95 -9.77
N ILE A 5 14.72 5.64 -8.66
CA ILE A 5 13.86 5.15 -7.57
C ILE A 5 12.59 5.98 -7.57
N VAL A 6 11.45 5.35 -7.35
CA VAL A 6 10.17 6.02 -7.09
C VAL A 6 9.76 5.82 -5.65
N ILE A 7 9.22 6.88 -5.06
CA ILE A 7 8.71 6.89 -3.70
C ILE A 7 7.22 7.23 -3.77
N ILE A 8 6.38 6.42 -3.11
CA ILE A 8 4.94 6.63 -2.95
C ILE A 8 4.60 6.61 -1.46
N SER A 9 3.50 7.26 -1.06
CA SER A 9 3.03 7.33 0.32
C SER A 9 1.55 7.74 0.34
N ASP A 10 0.93 7.71 1.52
CA ASP A 10 -0.41 8.25 1.79
C ASP A 10 -1.48 7.79 0.79
N ILE A 11 -1.43 6.51 0.41
CA ILE A 11 -2.42 5.94 -0.52
C ILE A 11 -3.81 5.96 0.12
N TYR A 12 -3.90 5.82 1.45
CA TYR A 12 -5.14 5.96 2.24
C TYR A 12 -6.34 5.17 1.67
N GLY A 13 -6.09 3.92 1.28
CA GLY A 13 -7.09 3.02 0.69
C GLY A 13 -7.55 3.42 -0.72
N ASN A 14 -6.87 4.34 -1.41
CA ASN A 14 -7.27 4.78 -2.74
C ASN A 14 -6.68 3.88 -3.85
N SER A 15 -7.31 2.73 -4.08
CA SER A 15 -6.86 1.76 -5.08
C SER A 15 -6.85 2.32 -6.52
N HIS A 16 -7.79 3.22 -6.83
CA HIS A 16 -7.89 3.87 -8.14
C HIS A 16 -6.70 4.81 -8.40
N ALA A 17 -6.36 5.65 -7.41
CA ALA A 17 -5.18 6.52 -7.50
C ALA A 17 -3.90 5.69 -7.59
N LEU A 18 -3.78 4.63 -6.78
CA LEU A 18 -2.62 3.74 -6.83
C LEU A 18 -2.45 3.09 -8.21
N LYS A 19 -3.52 2.58 -8.83
CA LYS A 19 -3.49 2.03 -10.20
C LYS A 19 -3.01 3.06 -11.21
N ALA A 20 -3.49 4.31 -11.11
CA ALA A 20 -3.08 5.38 -12.02
C ALA A 20 -1.59 5.73 -11.86
N VAL A 21 -1.11 5.82 -10.62
CA VAL A 21 0.31 6.08 -10.30
C VAL A 21 1.19 4.95 -10.81
N LEU A 22 0.84 3.68 -10.59
CA LEU A 22 1.63 2.53 -11.07
C LEU A 22 1.67 2.46 -12.61
N LYS A 23 0.57 2.83 -13.28
CA LYS A 23 0.53 2.93 -14.75
C LYS A 23 1.49 4.00 -15.29
N ASP A 24 1.68 5.09 -14.56
CA ASP A 24 2.64 6.13 -14.93
C ASP A 24 4.09 5.69 -14.61
N ILE A 25 4.31 5.05 -13.46
CA ILE A 25 5.62 4.52 -13.05
C ILE A 25 6.15 3.48 -14.06
N SER A 26 5.29 2.59 -14.56
CA SER A 26 5.69 1.53 -15.50
C SER A 26 6.29 2.07 -16.80
N ARG A 27 6.02 3.32 -17.15
CA ARG A 27 6.56 4.00 -18.35
C ARG A 27 7.94 4.63 -18.14
N ARG A 28 8.45 4.66 -16.90
CA ARG A 28 9.60 5.51 -16.51
C ARG A 28 10.93 4.78 -16.35
N LYS A 29 11.03 3.46 -16.65
CA LYS A 29 12.23 2.62 -16.46
C LYS A 29 12.82 2.81 -15.05
N VAL A 30 12.04 2.43 -14.05
CA VAL A 30 12.43 2.54 -12.63
C VAL A 30 13.09 1.24 -12.18
N GLU A 31 14.07 1.34 -11.30
CA GLU A 31 14.75 0.17 -10.70
C GLU A 31 14.07 -0.28 -9.42
N MET A 32 13.34 0.60 -8.74
CA MET A 32 12.77 0.32 -7.42
C MET A 32 11.59 1.26 -7.11
N ILE A 33 10.61 0.72 -6.40
CA ILE A 33 9.51 1.47 -5.80
C ILE A 33 9.58 1.29 -4.28
N ILE A 34 9.51 2.40 -3.55
CA ILE A 34 9.46 2.44 -2.09
C ILE A 34 8.11 3.04 -1.69
N ASN A 35 7.33 2.28 -0.94
CA ASN A 35 6.10 2.75 -0.31
C ASN A 35 6.40 3.14 1.14
N LEU A 36 6.23 4.42 1.50
CA LEU A 36 6.50 4.93 2.84
C LEU A 36 5.42 4.59 3.88
N GLY A 37 4.30 4.00 3.46
CA GLY A 37 3.23 3.55 4.34
C GLY A 37 1.95 4.36 4.19
N ASP A 38 1.13 4.30 5.24
CA ASP A 38 -0.18 4.93 5.33
C ASP A 38 -1.11 4.65 4.14
N SER A 39 -1.06 3.38 3.72
CA SER A 39 -1.57 2.99 2.42
C SER A 39 -2.95 2.35 2.43
N VAL A 40 -3.29 1.60 3.49
CA VAL A 40 -4.39 0.62 3.46
C VAL A 40 -5.61 0.99 4.29
N TYR A 41 -5.54 2.02 5.12
CA TYR A 41 -6.72 2.53 5.83
C TYR A 41 -7.35 3.69 5.04
N GLY A 42 -8.66 3.83 5.09
CA GLY A 42 -9.37 4.93 4.42
C GLY A 42 -10.75 4.52 3.90
N PRO A 43 -11.60 5.47 3.47
CA PRO A 43 -13.01 5.24 3.15
C PRO A 43 -13.26 4.70 1.73
N LEU A 44 -12.22 4.56 0.90
CA LEU A 44 -12.38 4.29 -0.53
C LEU A 44 -12.38 2.79 -0.85
N ASP A 45 -11.21 2.18 -0.96
CA ASP A 45 -11.02 0.77 -1.28
C ASP A 45 -9.76 0.20 -0.58
N PRO A 46 -9.77 0.06 0.76
CA PRO A 46 -8.72 -0.61 1.54
C PRO A 46 -8.31 -1.96 0.98
N LEU A 47 -9.29 -2.82 0.66
CA LEU A 47 -9.04 -4.19 0.24
C LEU A 47 -8.36 -4.23 -1.14
N GLY A 48 -8.90 -3.52 -2.13
CA GLY A 48 -8.26 -3.43 -3.44
C GLY A 48 -6.88 -2.77 -3.37
N THR A 49 -6.66 -1.88 -2.40
CA THR A 49 -5.33 -1.31 -2.16
C THR A 49 -4.35 -2.36 -1.63
N ILE A 50 -4.76 -3.20 -0.67
CA ILE A 50 -3.95 -4.34 -0.19
C ILE A 50 -3.60 -5.28 -1.35
N GLU A 51 -4.59 -5.67 -2.16
CA GLU A 51 -4.39 -6.57 -3.30
C GLU A 51 -3.35 -6.04 -4.29
N ILE A 52 -3.42 -4.74 -4.64
CA ILE A 52 -2.44 -4.11 -5.51
C ILE A 52 -1.06 -4.11 -4.85
N LEU A 53 -0.96 -3.71 -3.58
CA LEU A 53 0.33 -3.63 -2.87
C LEU A 53 0.99 -5.00 -2.75
N MET A 54 0.23 -6.06 -2.48
CA MET A 54 0.74 -7.43 -2.40
C MET A 54 1.15 -7.99 -3.77
N SER A 55 0.53 -7.51 -4.86
CA SER A 55 0.78 -8.01 -6.22
C SER A 55 1.94 -7.29 -6.94
N ASN A 56 2.55 -6.28 -6.32
CA ASN A 56 3.62 -5.47 -6.94
C ASN A 56 4.88 -5.49 -6.08
N GLU A 57 6.04 -5.66 -6.71
CA GLU A 57 7.33 -5.63 -6.00
C GLU A 57 7.65 -4.22 -5.51
N MET A 58 7.63 -4.03 -4.18
CA MET A 58 7.92 -2.76 -3.52
C MET A 58 8.63 -2.99 -2.18
N ILE A 59 9.42 -2.01 -1.76
CA ILE A 59 9.88 -1.93 -0.37
C ILE A 59 8.82 -1.17 0.43
N HIS A 60 8.27 -1.79 1.46
CA HIS A 60 7.27 -1.16 2.34
C HIS A 60 7.91 -0.68 3.64
N ILE A 61 7.71 0.59 3.97
CA ILE A 61 8.00 1.16 5.29
C ILE A 61 6.68 1.28 6.03
N LYS A 62 6.70 0.97 7.33
CA LYS A 62 5.52 1.15 8.19
C LYS A 62 5.23 2.65 8.34
N GLY A 63 4.04 3.06 7.91
CA GLY A 63 3.53 4.42 8.11
C GLY A 63 3.05 4.68 9.54
N ARG A 64 2.56 5.89 9.80
CA ARG A 64 2.03 6.29 11.10
C ARG A 64 0.51 6.13 11.13
N LEU A 65 0.05 5.14 11.90
CA LEU A 65 -1.35 5.11 12.32
C LEU A 65 -1.62 6.26 13.33
N LEU A 66 -2.45 7.24 12.97
CA LEU A 66 -2.99 8.24 13.88
C LEU A 66 -4.44 7.88 14.25
N TYR A 67 -4.70 7.80 15.57
CA TYR A 67 -5.97 7.70 16.31
C TYR A 67 -6.51 6.32 16.74
N SER A 68 -6.15 5.99 17.99
CA SER A 68 -6.92 5.52 19.16
C SER A 68 -8.13 4.58 19.06
N GLU A 69 -8.79 4.37 17.92
CA GLU A 69 -9.99 3.51 17.80
C GLU A 69 -9.83 2.42 16.73
N LEU A 70 -8.88 2.59 15.80
CA LEU A 70 -8.60 1.66 14.71
C LEU A 70 -7.82 0.40 15.11
N LEU A 71 -7.21 0.35 16.30
CA LEU A 71 -6.51 -0.87 16.76
C LEU A 71 -7.47 -2.07 16.89
N PHE A 72 -8.76 -1.82 17.14
CA PHE A 72 -9.76 -2.88 17.23
C PHE A 72 -10.10 -3.49 15.86
N LEU A 73 -10.19 -2.66 14.81
CA LEU A 73 -10.46 -3.12 13.45
C LEU A 73 -9.21 -3.71 12.78
N PHE A 74 -8.04 -3.11 13.00
CA PHE A 74 -6.78 -3.58 12.41
C PHE A 74 -6.32 -4.94 12.98
N TRP A 75 -6.64 -5.24 14.25
CA TRP A 75 -6.37 -6.57 14.83
C TRP A 75 -7.31 -7.63 14.23
N VAL A 76 -8.61 -7.32 14.13
CA VAL A 76 -9.60 -8.21 13.50
C VAL A 76 -9.26 -8.49 12.03
N ASP A 77 -8.81 -7.49 11.27
CA ASP A 77 -8.43 -7.66 9.86
C ASP A 77 -7.15 -8.47 9.67
N ILE A 78 -6.13 -8.29 10.52
CA ILE A 78 -4.90 -9.12 10.51
C ILE A 78 -5.22 -10.57 10.88
N GLU A 79 -6.08 -10.81 11.87
CA GLU A 79 -6.50 -12.16 12.28
C GLU A 79 -7.34 -12.85 11.18
N LEU A 80 -8.25 -12.13 10.53
CA LEU A 80 -9.03 -12.61 9.38
C LEU A 80 -8.13 -12.96 8.19
N TYR A 81 -7.08 -12.17 7.93
CA TYR A 81 -6.19 -12.40 6.79
C TYR A 81 -5.23 -13.58 7.01
N LYS A 82 -4.73 -13.76 8.24
CA LYS A 82 -3.97 -14.97 8.61
C LYS A 82 -4.81 -16.25 8.42
N ASN A 83 -6.11 -16.19 8.72
CA ASN A 83 -7.02 -17.33 8.60
C ASN A 83 -7.50 -17.64 7.17
N LYS A 84 -7.23 -16.78 6.18
CA LYS A 84 -7.49 -17.08 4.75
C LYS A 84 -6.28 -17.68 4.01
N MET A 85 -5.11 -17.76 4.67
CA MET A 85 -3.89 -18.38 4.13
C MET A 85 -3.60 -19.78 4.72
N LEU A 86 -4.59 -20.42 5.35
CA LEU A 86 -4.58 -21.83 5.76
C LEU A 86 -5.72 -22.60 5.10
#